data_AF-A0A259N7F2-F1
#
_entry.id   AF-A0A259N7F2-F1
#
_cell.length_a   1.000
_cell.length_b   1.000
_cell.length_c   1.000
_cell.angle_alpha   90.00
_cell.angle_beta   90.00
_cell.angle_gamma   90.00
#
_symmetry.space_group_name_H-M   'P 1'
#
loop_
_entity.id
_entity.type
_entity.pdbx_description
1 polymer ?
#
loop_
_entity_poly.entity_id
_entity_poly.type
_entity_poly.pdbx_seq_one_letter_code
_entity_poly.pdbx_strand_id
1 'polypeptide(L)'
;MTRVFKLEGIAGIWERLCHHGKRIGLDCGAALLRCIYLVIKLYKILKHEGLQGIRLRVMHRIGPRLANSRLLRYMPDSIRALSDPMAFWMEEAKRDPVKKLLIVSDYSRQELVQAYMAADLFVFASNIEYSPLVLFESLAAGTPFLSVPVGNAGEIAKWTGGGIICPANKDERGYTRADPKELAREIAKAIDDPAALVALGQSGHEVWKKNYTWDTIATQYEAVLRDVPMNQSCGSQLCESM
;
A
#
# COMPACT_ATOMS: atom_id res chain seq x y z
N MET A 1 -9.58 -71.87 21.05
CA MET A 1 -8.67 -71.01 20.27
C MET A 1 -9.19 -69.59 20.30
N THR A 2 -8.59 -68.76 21.14
CA THR A 2 -8.99 -67.40 21.45
C THR A 2 -8.58 -66.47 20.31
N ARG A 3 -9.55 -65.85 19.60
CA ARG A 3 -9.27 -64.77 18.65
C ARG A 3 -8.89 -63.52 19.44
N VAL A 4 -7.60 -63.24 19.53
CA VAL A 4 -7.08 -61.97 20.04
C VAL A 4 -7.36 -60.91 18.97
N PHE A 5 -8.39 -60.08 19.18
CA PHE A 5 -8.52 -58.82 18.44
C PHE A 5 -7.45 -57.87 18.97
N LYS A 6 -6.36 -57.72 18.22
CA LYS A 6 -5.37 -56.68 18.47
C LYS A 6 -6.03 -55.34 18.15
N LEU A 7 -6.33 -54.54 19.17
CA LEU A 7 -6.73 -53.15 19.01
C LEU A 7 -5.52 -52.39 18.46
N GLU A 8 -5.38 -52.40 17.13
CA GLU A 8 -4.50 -51.47 16.46
C GLU A 8 -5.12 -50.08 16.61
N GLY A 9 -4.57 -49.30 17.54
CA GLY A 9 -4.95 -47.90 17.72
C GLY A 9 -4.61 -47.03 16.51
N ILE A 10 -4.59 -45.72 16.71
CA ILE A 10 -4.34 -44.70 15.67
C ILE A 10 -3.08 -44.99 14.83
N ALA A 11 -2.08 -45.67 15.39
CA ALA A 11 -0.87 -46.13 14.71
C ALA A 11 -1.12 -47.11 13.55
N GLY A 12 -2.05 -48.07 13.69
CA GLY A 12 -2.35 -49.02 12.62
C GLY A 12 -3.20 -48.42 11.49
N ILE A 13 -3.95 -47.36 11.79
CA ILE A 13 -4.63 -46.54 10.77
C ILE A 13 -3.58 -45.74 9.96
N TRP A 14 -2.56 -45.21 10.61
CA TRP A 14 -1.42 -44.52 9.97
C TRP A 14 -0.62 -45.43 9.05
N GLU A 15 -0.28 -46.65 9.49
CA GLU A 15 0.44 -47.60 8.64
C GLU A 15 -0.35 -47.97 7.38
N ARG A 16 -1.66 -48.21 7.50
CA ARG A 16 -2.52 -48.52 6.36
C ARG A 16 -2.65 -47.36 5.37
N LEU A 17 -2.80 -46.12 5.85
CA LEU A 17 -2.88 -44.92 5.00
C LEU A 17 -1.58 -44.65 4.24
N CYS A 18 -0.43 -44.82 4.88
CA CYS A 18 0.88 -44.70 4.24
C CYS A 18 1.13 -45.81 3.21
N HIS A 19 0.68 -47.04 3.50
CA HIS A 19 0.85 -48.19 2.60
C HIS A 19 -0.08 -48.14 1.37
N HIS A 20 -1.27 -47.52 1.50
CA HIS A 20 -2.17 -47.26 0.37
C HIS A 20 -1.70 -46.07 -0.48
N GLY A 21 -1.18 -44.99 0.15
CA GLY A 21 -0.63 -43.83 -0.56
C GLY A 21 0.54 -44.16 -1.48
N LYS A 22 1.46 -45.04 -1.03
CA LYS A 22 2.59 -45.52 -1.85
C LYS A 22 2.17 -46.32 -3.09
N ARG A 23 1.00 -46.97 -3.09
CA ARG A 23 0.48 -47.70 -4.27
C ARG A 23 -0.14 -46.77 -5.34
N ILE A 24 -0.48 -45.55 -4.98
CA ILE A 24 -1.15 -44.56 -5.84
C ILE A 24 -0.18 -43.40 -6.21
N GLY A 25 1.10 -43.51 -5.82
CA GLY A 25 2.11 -42.48 -6.09
C GLY A 25 1.96 -41.20 -5.27
N LEU A 26 1.15 -41.22 -4.21
CA LEU A 26 0.93 -40.10 -3.30
C LEU A 26 1.68 -40.35 -1.98
N ASP A 27 2.75 -39.58 -1.77
CA ASP A 27 3.44 -39.52 -0.48
C ASP A 27 2.56 -38.78 0.54
N CYS A 28 1.65 -39.51 1.18
CA CYS A 28 0.74 -39.02 2.20
C CYS A 28 1.48 -38.29 3.35
N GLY A 29 2.72 -38.69 3.65
CA GLY A 29 3.56 -38.03 4.66
C GLY A 29 4.03 -36.66 4.20
N ALA A 30 4.51 -36.55 2.96
CA ALA A 30 4.88 -35.26 2.36
C ALA A 30 3.67 -34.31 2.21
N ALA A 31 2.49 -34.84 1.89
CA ALA A 31 1.26 -34.05 1.80
C ALA A 31 0.85 -33.47 3.17
N LEU A 32 0.91 -34.27 4.24
CA LEU A 32 0.62 -33.82 5.61
C LEU A 32 1.58 -32.72 6.06
N LEU A 33 2.89 -32.93 5.86
CA LEU A 33 3.91 -31.94 6.21
C LEU A 33 3.72 -30.62 5.45
N ARG A 34 3.34 -30.69 4.16
CA ARG A 34 2.99 -29.49 3.38
C ARG A 34 1.76 -28.78 3.94
N CYS A 35 0.72 -29.51 4.34
CA CYS A 35 -0.47 -28.92 4.96
C CYS A 35 -0.13 -28.21 6.28
N ILE A 36 0.65 -28.87 7.16
CA ILE A 36 1.10 -28.28 8.43
C ILE A 36 1.92 -27.01 8.16
N TYR A 37 2.88 -27.06 7.24
CA TYR A 37 3.67 -25.90 6.85
C TYR A 37 2.79 -24.75 6.33
N LEU A 38 1.80 -25.05 5.47
CA LEU A 38 0.89 -24.05 4.94
C LEU A 38 0.04 -23.41 6.03
N VAL A 39 -0.46 -24.19 6.99
CA VAL A 39 -1.23 -23.68 8.14
C VAL A 39 -0.37 -22.75 9.00
N ILE A 40 0.86 -23.18 9.35
CA ILE A 40 1.79 -22.35 10.13
C ILE A 40 2.11 -21.06 9.37
N LYS A 41 2.35 -21.16 8.05
CA LYS A 41 2.64 -20.01 7.20
C LYS A 41 1.45 -19.06 7.12
N LEU A 42 0.24 -19.56 6.89
CA LEU A 42 -1.00 -18.78 6.86
C LEU A 42 -1.26 -18.11 8.22
N TYR A 43 -1.03 -18.81 9.33
CA TYR A 43 -1.15 -18.24 10.67
C TYR A 43 -0.16 -17.10 10.89
N LYS A 44 1.13 -17.28 10.53
CA LYS A 44 2.13 -16.21 10.60
C LYS A 44 1.72 -15.02 9.75
N ILE A 45 1.29 -15.27 8.52
CA ILE A 45 0.80 -14.23 7.62
C ILE A 45 -0.38 -13.47 8.23
N LEU A 46 -1.38 -14.20 8.73
CA LEU A 46 -2.57 -13.61 9.34
C LEU A 46 -2.19 -12.76 10.55
N LYS A 47 -1.28 -13.26 11.39
CA LYS A 47 -0.82 -12.59 12.59
C LYS A 47 -0.06 -11.29 12.27
N HIS A 48 0.85 -11.34 11.30
CA HIS A 48 1.76 -10.22 11.03
C HIS A 48 1.24 -9.23 9.99
N GLU A 49 0.48 -9.68 9.01
CA GLU A 49 0.04 -8.88 7.86
C GLU A 49 -1.50 -8.81 7.75
N GLY A 50 -2.22 -9.42 8.70
CA GLY A 50 -3.68 -9.45 8.71
C GLY A 50 -4.28 -10.21 7.54
N LEU A 51 -5.58 -10.01 7.33
CA LEU A 51 -6.30 -10.57 6.18
C LEU A 51 -5.78 -10.03 4.85
N GLN A 52 -5.26 -8.79 4.81
CA GLN A 52 -4.69 -8.19 3.59
C GLN A 52 -3.46 -8.97 3.10
N GLY A 53 -2.57 -9.38 4.01
CA GLY A 53 -1.42 -10.20 3.65
C GLY A 53 -1.78 -11.58 3.10
N ILE A 54 -2.87 -12.21 3.59
CA ILE A 54 -3.37 -13.44 2.99
C ILE A 54 -3.88 -13.14 1.59
N ARG A 55 -4.74 -12.13 1.47
CA ARG A 55 -5.38 -11.69 0.24
C ARG A 55 -4.35 -11.38 -0.85
N LEU A 56 -3.30 -10.62 -0.58
CA LEU A 56 -2.21 -10.34 -1.53
C LEU A 56 -1.50 -11.60 -2.05
N ARG A 57 -1.29 -12.62 -1.19
CA ARG A 57 -0.66 -13.88 -1.62
C ARG A 57 -1.60 -14.77 -2.42
N VAL A 58 -2.88 -14.80 -2.05
CA VAL A 58 -3.92 -15.46 -2.85
C VAL A 58 -4.03 -14.79 -4.22
N MET A 59 -4.04 -13.46 -4.26
CA MET A 59 -3.99 -12.66 -5.49
C MET A 59 -2.80 -13.05 -6.36
N HIS A 60 -1.58 -12.96 -5.84
CA HIS A 60 -0.38 -13.21 -6.64
C HIS A 60 -0.32 -14.64 -7.20
N ARG A 61 -0.89 -15.62 -6.48
CA ARG A 61 -0.81 -17.03 -6.87
C ARG A 61 -1.97 -17.50 -7.74
N ILE A 62 -3.17 -17.02 -7.46
CA ILE A 62 -4.42 -17.51 -8.07
C ILE A 62 -5.04 -16.44 -8.98
N GLY A 63 -4.85 -15.16 -8.68
CA GLY A 63 -5.38 -14.02 -9.44
C GLY A 63 -5.13 -14.11 -10.95
N PRO A 64 -3.87 -14.25 -11.42
CA PRO A 64 -3.60 -14.37 -12.86
C PRO A 64 -4.26 -15.59 -13.53
N ARG A 65 -4.41 -16.71 -12.78
CA ARG A 65 -5.06 -17.93 -13.30
C ARG A 65 -6.57 -17.77 -13.37
N LEU A 66 -7.17 -17.06 -12.42
CA LEU A 66 -8.60 -16.76 -12.37
C LEU A 66 -8.98 -15.66 -13.36
N ALA A 67 -8.17 -14.60 -13.49
CA ALA A 67 -8.38 -13.50 -14.43
C ALA A 67 -8.45 -14.00 -15.89
N ASN A 68 -7.64 -15.00 -16.23
CA ASN A 68 -7.65 -15.64 -17.55
C ASN A 68 -8.81 -16.64 -17.74
N SER A 69 -9.62 -16.91 -16.72
CA SER A 69 -10.77 -17.82 -16.80
C SER A 69 -12.03 -17.05 -17.14
N ARG A 70 -12.74 -17.48 -18.21
CA ARG A 70 -14.08 -16.96 -18.55
C ARG A 70 -15.12 -17.15 -17.45
N LEU A 71 -14.85 -18.03 -16.47
CA LEU A 71 -15.73 -18.27 -15.33
C LEU A 71 -15.73 -17.13 -14.31
N LEU A 72 -14.71 -16.25 -14.32
CA LEU A 72 -14.58 -15.18 -13.34
C LEU A 72 -15.79 -14.24 -13.34
N ARG A 73 -16.44 -14.02 -14.50
CA ARG A 73 -17.63 -13.17 -14.65
C ARG A 73 -18.81 -13.64 -13.79
N TYR A 74 -18.92 -14.94 -13.55
CA TYR A 74 -19.98 -15.57 -12.77
C TYR A 74 -19.65 -15.72 -11.27
N MET A 75 -18.43 -15.35 -10.85
CA MET A 75 -18.03 -15.42 -9.46
C MET A 75 -18.57 -14.22 -8.65
N PRO A 76 -18.77 -14.38 -7.32
CA PRO A 76 -19.13 -13.29 -6.43
C PRO A 76 -18.16 -12.11 -6.49
N ASP A 77 -18.66 -10.91 -6.21
CA ASP A 77 -17.88 -9.66 -6.25
C ASP A 77 -16.61 -9.71 -5.40
N SER A 78 -16.67 -10.33 -4.22
CA SER A 78 -15.51 -10.51 -3.34
C SER A 78 -14.37 -11.29 -4.01
N ILE A 79 -14.68 -12.23 -4.90
CA ILE A 79 -13.69 -13.03 -5.61
C ILE A 79 -13.16 -12.29 -6.85
N ARG A 80 -14.03 -11.57 -7.58
CA ARG A 80 -13.60 -10.74 -8.71
C ARG A 80 -12.71 -9.58 -8.26
N ALA A 81 -13.12 -8.88 -7.19
CA ALA A 81 -12.35 -7.83 -6.53
C ALA A 81 -11.04 -8.34 -5.91
N LEU A 82 -10.95 -9.64 -5.66
CA LEU A 82 -9.71 -10.27 -5.25
C LEU A 82 -8.83 -10.55 -6.47
N SER A 83 -9.33 -11.25 -7.50
CA SER A 83 -8.50 -11.70 -8.62
C SER A 83 -7.91 -10.57 -9.46
N ASP A 84 -8.72 -9.54 -9.73
CA ASP A 84 -8.33 -8.36 -10.49
C ASP A 84 -9.01 -7.13 -9.87
N PRO A 85 -8.41 -6.57 -8.80
CA PRO A 85 -9.03 -5.46 -8.08
C PRO A 85 -9.19 -4.22 -8.97
N MET A 86 -8.27 -3.96 -9.90
CA MET A 86 -8.32 -2.78 -10.76
C MET A 86 -9.47 -2.89 -11.76
N ALA A 87 -9.57 -4.01 -12.49
CA ALA A 87 -10.70 -4.21 -13.39
C ALA A 87 -12.03 -4.18 -12.64
N PHE A 88 -12.09 -4.79 -11.44
CA PHE A 88 -13.28 -4.76 -10.59
C PHE A 88 -13.70 -3.32 -10.25
N TRP A 89 -12.79 -2.50 -9.73
CA TRP A 89 -13.11 -1.12 -9.36
C TRP A 89 -13.44 -0.24 -10.57
N MET A 90 -12.83 -0.49 -11.73
CA MET A 90 -13.17 0.19 -12.98
C MET A 90 -14.59 -0.14 -13.46
N GLU A 91 -15.00 -1.42 -13.37
CA GLU A 91 -16.39 -1.81 -13.66
C GLU A 91 -17.38 -1.19 -12.68
N GLU A 92 -17.03 -1.17 -11.40
CA GLU A 92 -17.87 -0.61 -10.36
C GLU A 92 -18.05 0.91 -10.53
N ALA A 93 -16.97 1.63 -10.83
CA ALA A 93 -17.03 3.07 -11.12
C ALA A 93 -17.94 3.39 -12.31
N LYS A 94 -17.98 2.53 -13.35
CA LYS A 94 -18.88 2.67 -14.50
C LYS A 94 -20.37 2.46 -14.16
N ARG A 95 -20.66 1.68 -13.12
CA ARG A 95 -22.03 1.42 -12.63
C ARG A 95 -22.53 2.53 -11.70
N ASP A 96 -21.63 3.36 -11.19
CA ASP A 96 -21.96 4.44 -10.27
C ASP A 96 -22.86 5.50 -10.97
N PRO A 97 -24.04 5.81 -10.43
CA PRO A 97 -24.96 6.79 -11.02
C PRO A 97 -24.37 8.20 -11.11
N VAL A 98 -23.34 8.51 -10.33
CA VAL A 98 -22.62 9.80 -10.31
C VAL A 98 -21.54 9.86 -11.43
N LYS A 99 -21.44 8.85 -12.30
CA LYS A 99 -20.49 8.79 -13.44
C LYS A 99 -19.03 9.01 -13.05
N LYS A 100 -18.54 8.27 -12.04
CA LYS A 100 -17.12 8.29 -11.67
C LYS A 100 -16.27 7.72 -12.81
N LEU A 101 -15.24 8.45 -13.21
CA LEU A 101 -14.25 7.99 -14.17
C LEU A 101 -13.00 7.54 -13.43
N LEU A 102 -12.69 6.25 -13.50
CA LEU A 102 -11.43 5.70 -13.01
C LEU A 102 -10.48 5.48 -14.19
N ILE A 103 -9.33 6.14 -14.17
CA ILE A 103 -8.27 6.01 -15.17
C ILE A 103 -7.09 5.30 -14.50
N VAL A 104 -6.63 4.21 -15.13
CA VAL A 104 -5.39 3.52 -14.75
C VAL A 104 -4.46 3.67 -15.95
N SER A 105 -3.33 4.33 -15.73
CA SER A 105 -2.38 4.66 -16.79
C SER A 105 -0.95 4.59 -16.28
N ASP A 106 -0.02 4.38 -17.21
CA ASP A 106 1.42 4.54 -17.02
C ASP A 106 1.85 5.76 -17.82
N TYR A 107 1.74 6.94 -17.20
CA TYR A 107 1.98 8.21 -17.87
C TYR A 107 3.47 8.46 -18.09
N SER A 108 3.82 9.03 -19.25
CA SER A 108 5.15 9.60 -19.43
C SER A 108 5.40 10.73 -18.41
N ARG A 109 6.67 11.11 -18.20
CA ARG A 109 7.00 12.20 -17.27
C ARG A 109 6.24 13.49 -17.57
N GLN A 110 6.07 13.84 -18.85
CA GLN A 110 5.34 15.05 -19.26
C GLN A 110 3.85 14.94 -18.89
N GLU A 111 3.21 13.82 -19.22
CA GLU A 111 1.80 13.58 -18.90
C GLU A 111 1.55 13.49 -17.39
N LEU A 112 2.48 12.90 -16.63
CA LEU A 112 2.38 12.82 -15.17
C LEU A 112 2.42 14.20 -14.52
N VAL A 113 3.28 15.10 -15.00
CA VAL A 113 3.31 16.49 -14.54
C VAL A 113 1.98 17.20 -14.84
N GLN A 114 1.42 17.02 -16.04
CA GLN A 114 0.10 17.55 -16.36
C GLN A 114 -0.99 16.96 -15.47
N ALA A 115 -0.90 15.66 -15.14
CA ALA A 115 -1.85 15.02 -14.24
C ALA A 115 -1.77 15.59 -12.81
N TYR A 116 -0.57 15.90 -12.30
CA TYR A 116 -0.45 16.62 -11.03
C TYR A 116 -1.13 17.98 -11.12
N MET A 117 -0.77 18.81 -12.10
CA MET A 117 -1.31 20.17 -12.28
C MET A 117 -2.84 20.20 -12.44
N ALA A 118 -3.42 19.15 -13.03
CA ALA A 118 -4.87 19.04 -13.24
C ALA A 118 -5.62 18.44 -12.04
N ALA A 119 -4.93 17.89 -11.05
CA ALA A 119 -5.55 17.26 -9.88
C ALA A 119 -5.81 18.26 -8.76
N ASP A 120 -6.96 18.13 -8.08
CA ASP A 120 -7.27 18.91 -6.87
C ASP A 120 -6.52 18.40 -5.62
N LEU A 121 -6.20 17.10 -5.60
CA LEU A 121 -5.53 16.43 -4.49
C LEU A 121 -4.72 15.23 -4.99
N PHE A 122 -3.45 15.15 -4.60
CA PHE A 122 -2.64 13.96 -4.79
C PHE A 122 -2.71 13.04 -3.56
N VAL A 123 -3.06 11.77 -3.74
CA VAL A 123 -3.16 10.80 -2.63
C VAL A 123 -2.01 9.79 -2.67
N PHE A 124 -1.26 9.70 -1.58
CA PHE A 124 -0.09 8.84 -1.46
C PHE A 124 -0.15 7.94 -0.22
N ALA A 125 -0.68 6.73 -0.40
CA ALA A 125 -0.89 5.76 0.67
C ALA A 125 0.11 4.58 0.62
N SER A 126 1.40 4.87 0.42
CA SER A 126 2.45 3.84 0.36
C SER A 126 2.59 3.11 1.70
N ASN A 127 2.92 1.81 1.64
CA ASN A 127 3.16 1.01 2.84
C ASN A 127 4.58 1.24 3.40
N ILE A 128 5.54 1.61 2.56
CA ILE A 128 6.96 1.77 2.95
C ILE A 128 7.63 2.79 2.04
N GLU A 129 8.34 3.73 2.64
CA GLU A 129 9.13 4.75 1.96
C GLU A 129 10.27 5.21 2.86
N TYR A 130 11.29 5.81 2.24
CA TYR A 130 12.29 6.61 2.96
C TYR A 130 11.92 8.09 2.88
N SER A 131 12.02 8.66 1.67
CA SER A 131 11.68 10.06 1.38
C SER A 131 10.91 10.13 0.06
N PRO A 132 9.56 10.16 0.08
CA PRO A 132 8.75 10.13 -1.13
C PRO A 132 8.83 11.46 -1.87
N LEU A 133 9.75 11.53 -2.85
CA LEU A 133 9.97 12.72 -3.69
C LEU A 133 8.69 13.18 -4.41
N VAL A 134 7.78 12.25 -4.70
CA VAL A 134 6.47 12.54 -5.30
C VAL A 134 5.65 13.56 -4.51
N LEU A 135 5.86 13.68 -3.19
CA LEU A 135 5.20 14.70 -2.39
C LEU A 135 5.71 16.10 -2.76
N PHE A 136 7.03 16.27 -2.93
CA PHE A 136 7.59 17.52 -3.44
C PHE A 136 7.20 17.78 -4.90
N GLU A 137 7.12 16.75 -5.73
CA GLU A 137 6.67 16.88 -7.13
C GLU A 137 5.21 17.36 -7.22
N SER A 138 4.33 16.86 -6.35
CA SER A 138 2.93 17.35 -6.30
C SER A 138 2.85 18.83 -5.90
N LEU A 139 3.60 19.25 -4.88
CA LEU A 139 3.68 20.65 -4.47
C LEU A 139 4.35 21.54 -5.53
N ALA A 140 5.34 21.02 -6.26
CA ALA A 140 5.94 21.72 -7.39
C ALA A 140 4.90 22.02 -8.49
N ALA A 141 3.89 21.16 -8.65
CA ALA A 141 2.77 21.38 -9.55
C ALA A 141 1.66 22.28 -8.98
N GLY A 142 1.77 22.71 -7.71
CA GLY A 142 0.73 23.48 -7.02
C GLY A 142 -0.36 22.64 -6.37
N THR A 143 -0.19 21.31 -6.37
CA THR A 143 -1.21 20.35 -5.95
C THR A 143 -0.94 19.89 -4.52
N PRO A 144 -1.87 20.10 -3.57
CA PRO A 144 -1.70 19.58 -2.22
C PRO A 144 -1.72 18.05 -2.22
N PHE A 145 -1.15 17.46 -1.17
CA PHE A 145 -1.17 16.01 -1.01
C PHE A 145 -1.86 15.54 0.27
N LEU A 146 -2.41 14.34 0.22
CA LEU A 146 -2.83 13.56 1.37
C LEU A 146 -1.98 12.29 1.42
N SER A 147 -1.24 12.10 2.50
CA SER A 147 -0.39 10.93 2.72
C SER A 147 -0.73 10.23 4.03
N VAL A 148 -0.20 9.03 4.21
CA VAL A 148 -0.10 8.37 5.52
C VAL A 148 1.25 8.68 6.19
N PRO A 149 1.46 8.40 7.49
CA PRO A 149 2.75 8.59 8.18
C PRO A 149 3.82 7.56 7.76
N VAL A 150 4.13 7.52 6.46
CA VAL A 150 5.15 6.68 5.82
C VAL A 150 6.40 7.50 5.49
N GLY A 151 7.58 6.92 5.69
CA GLY A 151 8.85 7.64 5.52
C GLY A 151 8.88 8.94 6.32
N ASN A 152 9.34 10.02 5.69
CA ASN A 152 9.29 11.39 6.22
C ASN A 152 8.08 12.20 5.71
N ALA A 153 7.00 11.57 5.23
CA ALA A 153 5.84 12.29 4.69
C ALA A 153 5.24 13.32 5.69
N GLY A 154 5.21 12.98 6.98
CA GLY A 154 4.76 13.90 8.02
C GLY A 154 5.67 15.10 8.23
N GLU A 155 6.99 14.92 8.05
CA GLU A 155 7.95 16.01 8.09
C GLU A 155 7.79 16.92 6.87
N ILE A 156 7.65 16.34 5.67
CA ILE A 156 7.39 17.09 4.44
C ILE A 156 6.12 17.93 4.58
N ALA A 157 5.03 17.36 5.11
CA ALA A 157 3.79 18.09 5.36
C ALA A 157 4.01 19.27 6.32
N LYS A 158 4.75 19.05 7.42
CA LYS A 158 5.07 20.11 8.39
C LYS A 158 5.97 21.20 7.79
N TRP A 159 7.00 20.83 7.03
CA TRP A 159 7.97 21.77 6.48
C TRP A 159 7.37 22.63 5.38
N THR A 160 6.51 22.05 4.55
CA THR A 160 5.93 22.72 3.39
C THR A 160 4.60 23.40 3.70
N GLY A 161 3.87 22.91 4.71
CA GLY A 161 2.50 23.33 4.98
C GLY A 161 1.51 22.97 3.86
N GLY A 162 1.88 22.09 2.93
CA GLY A 162 1.08 21.73 1.74
C GLY A 162 0.46 20.32 1.78
N GLY A 163 0.49 19.65 2.94
CA GLY A 163 0.12 18.25 3.06
C GLY A 163 -0.79 17.92 4.23
N ILE A 164 -1.66 16.92 4.04
CA ILE A 164 -2.52 16.31 5.07
C ILE A 164 -1.96 14.92 5.40
N ILE A 165 -1.90 14.57 6.69
CA ILE A 165 -1.49 13.23 7.13
C ILE A 165 -2.68 12.47 7.70
N CYS A 166 -3.16 11.49 6.93
CA CYS A 166 -4.14 10.51 7.36
C CYS A 166 -3.51 9.57 8.40
N PRO A 167 -4.11 9.38 9.58
CA PRO A 167 -3.63 8.42 10.56
C PRO A 167 -3.54 7.01 9.99
N ALA A 168 -2.43 6.32 10.27
CA ALA A 168 -2.25 4.92 9.92
C ALA A 168 -1.31 4.24 10.92
N ASN A 169 -1.56 2.97 11.20
CA ASN A 169 -0.73 2.19 12.10
C ASN A 169 0.45 1.57 11.36
N LYS A 170 1.55 1.33 12.06
CA LYS A 170 2.66 0.50 11.56
C LYS A 170 2.50 -0.93 12.08
N ASP A 171 2.75 -1.92 11.23
CA ASP A 171 2.78 -3.32 11.65
C ASP A 171 4.13 -3.68 12.31
N GLU A 172 4.22 -4.91 12.82
CA GLU A 172 5.43 -5.41 13.50
C GLU A 172 6.69 -5.41 12.60
N ARG A 173 6.52 -5.28 11.28
CA ARG A 173 7.60 -5.23 10.30
C ARG A 173 7.94 -3.79 9.88
N GLY A 174 7.28 -2.80 10.46
CA GLY A 174 7.49 -1.38 10.18
C GLY A 174 6.74 -0.86 8.95
N TYR A 175 5.87 -1.65 8.32
CA TYR A 175 5.05 -1.16 7.21
C TYR A 175 3.88 -0.34 7.73
N THR A 176 3.65 0.80 7.11
CA THR A 176 2.45 1.61 7.31
C THR A 176 1.25 0.90 6.70
N ARG A 177 0.14 0.83 7.43
CA ARG A 177 -1.11 0.16 7.04
C ARG A 177 -2.25 1.17 7.03
N ALA A 178 -2.50 1.76 5.87
CA ALA A 178 -3.65 2.63 5.65
C ALA A 178 -4.94 1.81 5.75
N ASP A 179 -5.90 2.24 6.57
CA ASP A 179 -7.27 1.73 6.50
C ASP A 179 -7.96 2.42 5.31
N PRO A 180 -8.44 1.68 4.29
CA PRO A 180 -9.16 2.27 3.16
C PRO A 180 -10.37 3.12 3.58
N LYS A 181 -11.04 2.78 4.70
CA LYS A 181 -12.19 3.56 5.19
C LYS A 181 -11.76 4.87 5.81
N GLU A 182 -10.64 4.90 6.54
CA GLU A 182 -10.08 6.14 7.08
C GLU A 182 -9.57 7.03 5.95
N LEU A 183 -8.83 6.44 5.01
CA LEU A 183 -8.31 7.16 3.86
C LEU A 183 -9.46 7.78 3.03
N ALA A 184 -10.53 7.04 2.78
CA ALA A 184 -11.70 7.56 2.07
C ALA A 184 -12.41 8.70 2.82
N ARG A 185 -12.49 8.64 4.17
CA ARG A 185 -13.04 9.73 4.98
C ARG A 185 -12.20 10.99 4.89
N GLU A 186 -10.87 10.86 5.00
CA GLU A 186 -9.99 12.03 4.93
C GLU A 186 -9.95 12.62 3.52
N ILE A 187 -10.03 11.80 2.47
CA ILE A 187 -10.21 12.30 1.09
C ILE A 187 -11.53 13.08 0.98
N ALA A 188 -12.65 12.51 1.43
CA ALA A 188 -13.97 13.16 1.37
C ALA A 188 -13.98 14.50 2.11
N LYS A 189 -13.45 14.52 3.34
CA LYS A 189 -13.31 15.73 4.14
C LYS A 189 -12.45 16.80 3.47
N ALA A 190 -11.37 16.39 2.80
CA ALA A 190 -10.49 17.33 2.10
C ALA A 190 -11.18 17.95 0.88
N ILE A 191 -11.88 17.16 0.07
CA ILE A 191 -12.57 17.65 -1.13
C ILE A 191 -13.87 18.40 -0.86
N ASP A 192 -14.42 18.30 0.36
CA ASP A 192 -15.59 19.07 0.80
C ASP A 192 -15.31 20.58 0.89
N ASP A 193 -14.04 21.01 0.98
CA ASP A 193 -13.62 22.42 0.93
C ASP A 193 -12.55 22.65 -0.17
N PRO A 194 -12.96 22.84 -1.43
CA PRO A 194 -12.04 23.07 -2.54
C PRO A 194 -11.20 24.34 -2.36
N ALA A 195 -11.72 25.38 -1.69
CA ALA A 195 -10.98 26.61 -1.46
C ALA A 195 -9.81 26.38 -0.50
N ALA A 196 -10.02 25.57 0.55
CA ALA A 196 -8.96 25.15 1.45
C ALA A 196 -7.89 24.32 0.72
N LEU A 197 -8.26 23.42 -0.20
CA LEU A 197 -7.29 22.66 -1.00
C LEU A 197 -6.44 23.57 -1.89
N VAL A 198 -7.05 24.53 -2.57
CA VAL A 198 -6.32 25.51 -3.39
C VAL A 198 -5.34 26.32 -2.53
N ALA A 199 -5.78 26.82 -1.37
CA ALA A 199 -4.91 27.56 -0.46
C ALA A 199 -3.75 26.69 0.08
N LEU A 200 -4.02 25.42 0.39
CA LEU A 200 -3.04 24.46 0.86
C LEU A 200 -1.98 24.18 -0.21
N GLY A 201 -2.40 23.95 -1.46
CA GLY A 201 -1.53 23.74 -2.60
C GLY A 201 -0.65 24.96 -2.90
N GLN A 202 -1.23 26.16 -2.89
CA GLN A 202 -0.50 27.42 -3.06
C GLN A 202 0.56 27.64 -1.98
N SER A 203 0.18 27.46 -0.70
CA SER A 203 1.12 27.57 0.41
C SER A 203 2.28 26.58 0.28
N GLY A 204 1.96 25.31 -0.02
CA GLY A 204 2.97 24.27 -0.23
C GLY A 204 3.89 24.57 -1.41
N HIS A 205 3.35 25.09 -2.52
CA HIS A 205 4.11 25.48 -3.70
C HIS A 205 5.10 26.60 -3.41
N GLU A 206 4.68 27.66 -2.71
CA GLU A 206 5.55 28.79 -2.38
C GLU A 206 6.71 28.37 -1.47
N VAL A 207 6.44 27.52 -0.47
CA VAL A 207 7.49 26.98 0.40
C VAL A 207 8.41 26.02 -0.36
N TRP A 208 7.86 25.18 -1.24
CA TRP A 208 8.64 24.31 -2.12
C TRP A 208 9.59 25.13 -3.01
N LYS A 209 9.06 26.13 -3.71
CA LYS A 209 9.81 26.97 -4.65
C LYS A 209 10.96 27.69 -3.98
N LYS A 210 10.77 28.14 -2.73
CA LYS A 210 11.81 28.81 -1.95
C LYS A 210 12.92 27.86 -1.50
N ASN A 211 12.57 26.67 -1.01
CA ASN A 211 13.51 25.87 -0.20
C ASN A 211 13.91 24.52 -0.84
N TYR A 212 13.09 23.97 -1.73
CA TYR A 212 13.15 22.55 -2.14
C TYR A 212 13.30 22.36 -3.65
N THR A 213 13.79 23.39 -4.35
CA THR A 213 14.26 23.28 -5.74
C THR A 213 15.69 22.73 -5.76
N TRP A 214 16.06 22.07 -6.86
CA TRP A 214 17.43 21.59 -7.02
C TRP A 214 18.45 22.73 -7.07
N ASP A 215 18.10 23.91 -7.60
CA ASP A 215 18.97 25.08 -7.58
C ASP A 215 19.30 25.53 -6.14
N THR A 216 18.27 25.63 -5.29
CA THR A 216 18.45 25.98 -3.87
C THR A 216 19.26 24.90 -3.14
N ILE A 217 18.89 23.63 -3.31
CA ILE A 217 19.54 22.51 -2.61
C ILE A 217 21.00 22.38 -3.05
N ALA A 218 21.29 22.43 -4.35
CA ALA A 218 22.66 22.33 -4.86
C ALA A 218 23.54 23.45 -4.31
N THR A 219 23.02 24.68 -4.25
CA THR A 219 23.73 25.82 -3.66
C THR A 219 24.06 25.60 -2.18
N GLN A 220 23.12 25.05 -1.40
CA GLN A 220 23.36 24.70 0.01
C GLN A 220 24.45 23.64 0.16
N TYR A 221 24.40 22.58 -0.67
CA TYR A 221 25.41 21.54 -0.69
C TYR A 221 26.79 22.09 -1.06
N GLU A 222 26.88 22.96 -2.08
CA GLU A 222 28.13 23.61 -2.46
C GLU A 222 28.74 24.43 -1.33
N ALA A 223 27.91 25.18 -0.57
CA ALA A 223 28.39 25.97 0.56
C ALA A 223 29.03 25.06 1.64
N VAL A 224 28.39 23.94 1.97
CA VAL A 224 28.92 22.95 2.91
C VAL A 224 30.23 22.35 2.40
N LEU A 225 30.29 21.96 1.13
CA LEU A 225 31.49 21.35 0.53
C LEU A 225 32.67 22.33 0.41
N ARG A 226 32.39 23.63 0.31
CA ARG A 226 33.40 24.70 0.28
C ARG A 226 33.74 25.26 1.67
N ASP A 227 33.17 24.71 2.74
CA ASP A 227 33.29 25.22 4.11
C ASP A 227 32.90 26.71 4.26
N VAL A 228 31.94 27.15 3.45
CA VAL A 228 31.38 28.51 3.53
C VAL A 228 30.22 28.49 4.53
N PRO A 229 30.26 29.27 5.63
CA PRO A 229 29.18 29.28 6.61
C PRO A 229 27.87 29.76 5.97
N MET A 230 26.82 28.93 6.07
CA MET A 230 25.47 29.32 5.65
C MET A 230 24.92 30.38 6.60
N ASN A 231 24.51 31.54 6.06
CA ASN A 231 23.74 32.52 6.83
C ASN A 231 22.40 31.90 7.21
N GLN A 232 22.24 31.59 8.50
CA GLN A 232 20.99 31.11 9.08
C GLN A 232 19.92 32.21 8.97
N SER A 233 19.17 32.18 7.88
CA SER A 233 17.91 32.90 7.79
C SER A 233 16.82 31.89 7.45
N CYS A 234 15.94 31.65 8.42
CA CYS A 234 14.77 30.75 8.38
C CYS A 234 15.05 29.29 8.85
N GLY A 235 14.83 29.02 10.15
CA GLY A 235 14.77 27.65 10.67
C GLY A 235 14.80 27.50 12.20
N SER A 236 15.24 28.53 12.95
CA SER A 236 15.48 28.41 14.39
C SER A 236 14.24 28.37 15.30
N GLN A 237 13.01 28.46 14.77
CA GLN A 237 11.81 28.42 15.62
C GLN A 237 11.15 27.04 15.76
N LEU A 238 11.66 25.98 15.12
CA LEU A 238 11.03 24.65 15.18
C LEU A 238 11.71 23.63 16.12
N CYS A 239 12.82 23.99 16.76
CA CYS A 239 13.58 23.10 17.65
C CYS A 239 13.42 23.37 19.15
N GLU A 240 12.70 24.42 19.58
CA GLU A 240 12.60 24.79 21.01
C GLU A 240 11.35 24.25 21.75
N SER A 241 10.64 23.27 21.19
CA SER A 241 9.60 22.56 21.94
C SER A 241 9.72 21.04 21.76
N MET A 242 10.74 20.48 22.40
CA MET A 242 10.78 19.07 22.83
C MET A 242 10.91 19.04 24.35
#